data_AF-F5L3U3-F1
#
_entry.id   AF-F5L3U3-F1
#
_cell.length_a   1.000
_cell.length_b   1.000
_cell.length_c   1.000
_cell.angle_alpha   90.00
_cell.angle_beta   90.00
_cell.angle_gamma   90.00
#
_symmetry.space_group_name_H-M   'P 1'
#
loop_
_entity.id
_entity.type
_entity.pdbx_description
1 polymer ?
#
loop_
_entity_poly.entity_id
_entity_poly.type
_entity_poly.pdbx_seq_one_letter_code
_entity_poly.pdbx_strand_id
1 'polypeptide(L)'
;MSPTLWSIALTLGTLLLLTLALMWRYQQYLSTMTLMMGAMLSGMGVGLTLGLYFGMHWKGELLLSTVWSMGAGAFAGLLVSVPFQHPLAAIDGLLSGIMGGMMGAMLSEMLALHHAYVLTQIMLVVTTGLFILFISVVKGNRTGESGQPFKKSWLFKPIGTLLLLAFFFIGIDKLTAFEPPLDHPKCHHEHHLEDHHHGGDIRVAV
;
A
#
# COMPACT_ATOMS: atom_id res chain seq x y z
N MET A 1 -19.80 -3.58 0.97
CA MET A 1 -18.37 -3.23 1.05
C MET A 1 -18.10 -2.75 2.46
N SER A 2 -17.05 -3.22 3.13
CA SER A 2 -16.80 -2.85 4.53
C SER A 2 -16.41 -1.37 4.67
N PRO A 3 -16.76 -0.69 5.78
CA PRO A 3 -16.36 0.70 6.02
C PRO A 3 -14.84 0.89 6.10
N THR A 4 -14.10 -0.20 6.37
CA THR A 4 -12.64 -0.24 6.45
C THR A 4 -11.93 -0.01 5.11
N LEU A 5 -12.54 -0.39 3.99
CA LEU A 5 -11.97 -0.14 2.66
C LEU A 5 -12.03 1.35 2.29
N TRP A 6 -13.10 2.04 2.70
CA TRP A 6 -13.25 3.48 2.51
C TRP A 6 -12.25 4.29 3.36
N SER A 7 -11.97 3.88 4.60
CA SER A 7 -10.97 4.57 5.43
C SER A 7 -9.54 4.41 4.89
N ILE A 8 -9.19 3.26 4.30
CA ILE A 8 -7.90 3.05 3.61
C ILE A 8 -7.79 3.98 2.39
N ALA A 9 -8.83 4.08 1.55
CA ALA A 9 -8.84 4.97 0.39
C ALA A 9 -8.71 6.46 0.78
N LEU A 10 -9.44 6.91 1.82
CA LEU A 10 -9.39 8.28 2.33
C LEU A 10 -8.03 8.62 2.96
N THR A 11 -7.43 7.70 3.71
CA THR A 11 -6.10 7.92 4.31
C THR A 11 -5.00 7.97 3.25
N LEU A 12 -5.04 7.11 2.21
CA LEU A 12 -4.12 7.22 1.07
C LEU A 12 -4.31 8.54 0.31
N GLY A 13 -5.54 8.91 -0.02
CA GLY A 13 -5.83 10.14 -0.76
C GLY A 13 -5.37 11.41 -0.02
N THR A 14 -5.61 11.47 1.29
CA THR A 14 -5.15 12.60 2.14
C THR A 14 -3.63 12.63 2.30
N LEU A 15 -2.97 11.46 2.43
CA LEU A 15 -1.50 11.36 2.48
C LEU A 15 -0.85 11.81 1.16
N LEU A 16 -1.42 11.44 0.02
CA LEU A 16 -0.97 11.82 -1.32
C LEU A 16 -1.16 13.33 -1.56
N LEU A 17 -2.32 13.88 -1.22
CA LEU A 17 -2.58 15.33 -1.29
C LEU A 17 -1.65 16.14 -0.37
N LEU A 18 -1.44 15.69 0.86
CA LEU A 18 -0.55 16.35 1.81
C LEU A 18 0.89 16.37 1.29
N THR A 19 1.37 15.24 0.77
CA THR A 19 2.75 15.11 0.29
C THR A 19 2.97 15.86 -1.02
N LEU A 20 1.99 15.88 -1.93
CA LEU A 20 1.96 16.77 -3.09
C LEU A 20 2.02 18.26 -2.69
N ALA A 21 1.20 18.69 -1.72
CA ALA A 21 1.17 20.08 -1.26
C ALA A 21 2.48 20.50 -0.56
N LEU A 22 3.10 19.61 0.20
CA LEU A 22 4.45 19.79 0.73
C LEU A 22 5.48 19.89 -0.39
N MET A 23 5.51 18.93 -1.32
CA MET A 23 6.43 18.96 -2.46
C MET A 23 6.32 20.27 -3.25
N TRP A 24 5.11 20.69 -3.57
CA TRP A 24 4.86 21.97 -4.25
C TRP A 24 5.42 23.16 -3.46
N ARG A 25 5.20 23.21 -2.15
CA ARG A 25 5.64 24.33 -1.28
C ARG A 25 7.16 24.35 -1.03
N TYR A 26 7.84 23.21 -1.08
CA TYR A 26 9.25 23.08 -0.72
C TYR A 26 10.20 22.83 -1.91
N GLN A 27 9.68 22.56 -3.13
CA GLN A 27 10.45 22.25 -4.35
C GLN A 27 11.68 23.15 -4.57
N GLN A 28 11.54 24.47 -4.36
CA GLN A 28 12.56 25.49 -4.66
C GLN A 28 13.77 25.47 -3.70
N TYR A 29 13.72 24.67 -2.64
CA TYR A 29 14.73 24.63 -1.56
C TYR A 29 15.33 23.24 -1.34
N LEU A 30 14.99 22.26 -2.19
CA LEU A 30 15.41 20.87 -2.04
C LEU A 30 16.42 20.50 -3.11
N SER A 31 17.40 19.68 -2.73
CA SER A 31 18.36 19.12 -3.69
C SER A 31 17.65 18.10 -4.58
N THR A 32 18.16 17.93 -5.81
CA THR A 32 17.66 16.96 -6.79
C THR A 32 17.52 15.55 -6.19
N MET A 33 18.48 15.14 -5.34
CA MET A 33 18.45 13.84 -4.65
C MET A 33 17.29 13.71 -3.66
N THR A 34 16.97 14.76 -2.89
CA THR A 34 15.81 14.71 -1.97
C THR A 34 14.49 14.66 -2.74
N LEU A 35 14.39 15.35 -3.89
CA LEU A 35 13.21 15.27 -4.77
C LEU A 35 13.04 13.85 -5.35
N MET A 36 14.11 13.23 -5.84
CA MET A 36 14.10 11.85 -6.37
C MET A 36 13.68 10.84 -5.29
N MET A 37 14.21 10.93 -4.06
CA MET A 37 13.78 10.05 -2.97
C MET A 37 12.30 10.20 -2.61
N GLY A 38 11.76 11.42 -2.64
CA GLY A 38 10.34 11.65 -2.36
C GLY A 38 9.42 11.21 -3.51
N ALA A 39 9.89 11.29 -4.76
CA ALA A 39 9.21 10.70 -5.92
C ALA A 39 9.13 9.17 -5.77
N MET A 40 10.26 8.52 -5.46
CA MET A 40 10.30 7.07 -5.26
C MET A 40 9.44 6.62 -4.08
N LEU A 41 9.50 7.32 -2.95
CA LEU A 41 8.70 7.01 -1.75
C LEU A 41 7.20 7.12 -2.01
N SER A 42 6.77 8.17 -2.73
CA SER A 42 5.35 8.36 -3.05
C SER A 42 4.84 7.35 -4.08
N GLY A 43 5.60 7.13 -5.15
CA GLY A 43 5.30 6.07 -6.13
C GLY A 43 5.20 4.69 -5.46
N MET A 44 6.25 4.25 -4.75
CA MET A 44 6.30 2.91 -4.17
C MET A 44 5.28 2.70 -3.04
N GLY A 45 5.19 3.65 -2.10
CA GLY A 45 4.32 3.51 -0.94
C GLY A 45 2.84 3.52 -1.30
N VAL A 46 2.43 4.42 -2.20
CA VAL A 46 1.06 4.45 -2.73
C VAL A 46 0.82 3.24 -3.65
N GLY A 47 1.76 2.91 -4.53
CA GLY A 47 1.68 1.76 -5.44
C GLY A 47 1.48 0.44 -4.71
N LEU A 48 2.32 0.12 -3.71
CA LEU A 48 2.19 -1.08 -2.88
C LEU A 48 0.82 -1.16 -2.20
N THR A 49 0.39 -0.06 -1.57
CA THR A 49 -0.86 -0.06 -0.80
C THR A 49 -2.09 -0.16 -1.70
N LEU A 50 -2.09 0.51 -2.87
CA LEU A 50 -3.15 0.38 -3.87
C LEU A 50 -3.13 -0.97 -4.59
N GLY A 51 -1.96 -1.57 -4.80
CA GLY A 51 -1.84 -2.94 -5.32
C GLY A 51 -2.45 -3.97 -4.39
N LEU A 52 -2.15 -3.87 -3.09
CA LEU A 52 -2.79 -4.71 -2.08
C LEU A 52 -4.31 -4.50 -2.06
N TYR A 53 -4.77 -3.24 -2.15
CA TYR A 53 -6.20 -2.90 -2.20
C TYR A 53 -6.92 -3.52 -3.42
N PHE A 54 -6.36 -3.36 -4.63
CA PHE A 54 -7.00 -3.86 -5.85
C PHE A 54 -6.96 -5.38 -5.98
N GLY A 55 -5.87 -6.04 -5.57
CA GLY A 55 -5.78 -7.51 -5.60
C GLY A 55 -6.56 -8.21 -4.50
N MET A 56 -6.99 -7.50 -3.44
CA MET A 56 -8.08 -7.98 -2.58
C MET A 56 -9.46 -7.91 -3.25
N HIS A 57 -9.70 -6.94 -4.14
CA HIS A 57 -11.01 -6.74 -4.77
C HIS A 57 -11.25 -7.66 -5.97
N TRP A 58 -10.22 -7.92 -6.78
CA TRP A 58 -10.27 -8.79 -7.97
C TRP A 58 -9.42 -10.06 -7.82
N LYS A 59 -9.66 -10.84 -6.75
CA LYS A 59 -9.01 -12.15 -6.61
C LYS A 59 -9.45 -13.11 -7.72
N GLY A 60 -8.46 -13.74 -8.36
CA GLY A 60 -8.63 -14.65 -9.50
C GLY A 60 -8.23 -14.02 -10.85
N GLU A 61 -8.17 -12.69 -10.94
CA GLU A 61 -7.81 -11.96 -12.17
C GLU A 61 -6.52 -11.15 -11.97
N LEU A 62 -5.40 -11.86 -11.78
CA LEU A 62 -4.07 -11.30 -11.51
C LEU A 62 -3.72 -10.16 -12.47
N LEU A 63 -3.93 -10.39 -13.78
CA LEU A 63 -3.60 -9.43 -14.83
C LEU A 63 -4.39 -8.13 -14.68
N LEU A 64 -5.70 -8.20 -14.43
CA LEU A 64 -6.56 -7.03 -14.25
C LEU A 64 -6.17 -6.22 -13.01
N SER A 65 -5.98 -6.90 -11.88
CA SER A 65 -5.52 -6.28 -10.63
C SER A 65 -4.17 -5.57 -10.81
N THR A 66 -3.23 -6.23 -11.48
CA THR A 66 -1.87 -5.71 -11.64
C THR A 66 -1.84 -4.52 -12.61
N VAL A 67 -2.62 -4.52 -13.69
CA VAL A 67 -2.73 -3.36 -14.61
C VAL A 67 -3.32 -2.14 -13.91
N TRP A 68 -4.41 -2.30 -13.16
CA TRP A 68 -5.00 -1.20 -12.38
C TRP A 68 -4.06 -0.68 -11.30
N SER A 69 -3.34 -1.58 -10.63
CA SER A 69 -2.35 -1.22 -9.63
C SER A 69 -1.15 -0.47 -10.21
N MET A 70 -0.54 -0.98 -11.28
CA MET A 70 0.58 -0.30 -11.97
C MET A 70 0.16 1.09 -12.44
N GLY A 71 -1.03 1.22 -13.06
CA GLY A 71 -1.56 2.49 -13.51
C GLY A 71 -1.76 3.49 -12.37
N ALA A 72 -2.35 3.07 -11.26
CA ALA A 72 -2.58 3.92 -10.10
C ALA A 72 -1.27 4.32 -9.37
N GLY A 73 -0.32 3.39 -9.23
CA GLY A 73 1.01 3.66 -8.66
C GLY A 73 1.84 4.60 -9.53
N ALA A 74 1.84 4.39 -10.85
CA ALA A 74 2.49 5.28 -11.82
C ALA A 74 1.88 6.68 -11.79
N PHE A 75 0.55 6.78 -11.77
CA PHE A 75 -0.15 8.07 -11.71
C PHE A 75 0.13 8.83 -10.41
N ALA A 76 0.16 8.12 -9.27
CA ALA A 76 0.55 8.70 -7.98
C ALA A 76 2.00 9.26 -7.99
N GLY A 77 2.95 8.46 -8.49
CA GLY A 77 4.36 8.88 -8.60
C GLY A 77 4.57 10.06 -9.56
N LEU A 78 3.84 10.07 -10.69
CA LEU A 78 3.82 11.20 -11.62
C LEU A 78 3.24 12.46 -10.97
N LEU A 79 2.05 12.38 -10.34
CA LEU A 79 1.38 13.53 -9.73
C LEU A 79 2.28 14.24 -8.72
N VAL A 80 2.91 13.50 -7.81
CA VAL A 80 3.82 14.05 -6.80
C VAL A 80 5.08 14.66 -7.44
N SER A 81 5.42 14.25 -8.67
CA SER A 81 6.59 14.72 -9.42
C SER A 81 6.33 15.86 -10.41
N VAL A 82 5.07 16.22 -10.69
CA VAL A 82 4.71 17.42 -11.47
C VAL A 82 5.38 18.71 -10.95
N PRO A 83 5.43 19.00 -9.63
CA PRO A 83 6.10 20.20 -9.12
C PRO A 83 7.64 20.12 -9.12
N PHE A 84 8.28 19.14 -9.76
CA PHE A 84 9.74 19.05 -9.81
C PHE A 84 10.32 19.65 -11.08
N GLN A 85 11.34 20.50 -10.91
CA GLN A 85 12.07 21.15 -12.01
C GLN A 85 12.95 20.19 -12.83
N HIS A 86 13.04 18.90 -12.44
CA HIS A 86 13.87 17.89 -13.11
C HIS A 86 13.04 16.67 -13.52
N PRO A 87 13.01 16.29 -14.81
CA PRO A 87 12.19 15.18 -15.29
C PRO A 87 12.67 13.81 -14.81
N LEU A 88 13.94 13.66 -14.42
CA LEU A 88 14.47 12.38 -13.90
C LEU A 88 13.71 11.92 -12.65
N ALA A 89 13.34 12.84 -11.75
CA ALA A 89 12.58 12.48 -10.55
C ALA A 89 11.18 11.95 -10.89
N ALA A 90 10.55 12.45 -11.97
CA ALA A 90 9.26 11.93 -12.43
C ALA A 90 9.37 10.53 -13.04
N ILE A 91 10.48 10.22 -13.72
CA ILE A 91 10.77 8.87 -14.22
C ILE A 91 10.99 7.90 -13.06
N ASP A 92 11.80 8.28 -12.06
CA ASP A 92 12.01 7.48 -10.85
C ASP A 92 10.70 7.23 -10.09
N GLY A 93 9.87 8.27 -9.90
CA GLY A 93 8.56 8.14 -9.26
C GLY A 93 7.61 7.21 -10.03
N LEU A 94 7.57 7.32 -11.35
CA LEU A 94 6.77 6.45 -12.24
C LEU A 94 7.23 4.99 -12.16
N LEU A 95 8.52 4.72 -12.37
CA LEU A 95 9.08 3.37 -12.37
C LEU A 95 8.93 2.70 -10.99
N SER A 96 9.20 3.47 -9.93
CA SER A 96 9.00 3.04 -8.54
C SER A 96 7.52 2.73 -8.25
N GLY A 97 6.59 3.53 -8.79
CA GLY A 97 5.15 3.30 -8.69
C GLY A 97 4.65 2.05 -9.42
N ILE A 98 5.16 1.79 -10.63
CA ILE A 98 4.89 0.55 -11.38
C ILE A 98 5.40 -0.67 -10.60
N MET A 99 6.65 -0.62 -10.14
CA MET A 99 7.28 -1.73 -9.40
C MET A 99 6.57 -2.01 -8.07
N GLY A 100 6.22 -0.95 -7.31
CA GLY A 100 5.46 -1.07 -6.08
C GLY A 100 4.05 -1.62 -6.31
N GLY A 101 3.36 -1.15 -7.35
CA GLY A 101 2.03 -1.66 -7.72
C GLY A 101 2.04 -3.15 -8.08
N MET A 102 2.95 -3.54 -8.98
CA MET A 102 3.11 -4.93 -9.40
C MET A 102 3.37 -5.87 -8.20
N MET A 103 4.27 -5.47 -7.30
CA MET A 103 4.58 -6.24 -6.10
C MET A 103 3.39 -6.30 -5.12
N GLY A 104 2.67 -5.19 -4.93
CA GLY A 104 1.51 -5.12 -4.05
C GLY A 104 0.34 -6.02 -4.51
N ALA A 105 0.04 -6.00 -5.81
CA ALA A 105 -0.98 -6.86 -6.40
C ALA A 105 -0.65 -8.35 -6.18
N MET A 106 0.58 -8.77 -6.53
CA MET A 106 1.05 -10.15 -6.37
C MET A 106 0.97 -10.63 -4.91
N LEU A 107 1.38 -9.79 -3.94
CA LEU A 107 1.31 -10.13 -2.51
C LEU A 107 -0.12 -10.33 -2.01
N SER A 108 -1.07 -9.52 -2.45
CA SER A 108 -2.48 -9.67 -2.03
C SER A 108 -3.16 -10.90 -2.59
N GLU A 109 -2.74 -11.40 -3.76
CA GLU A 109 -3.30 -12.61 -4.35
C GLU A 109 -2.80 -13.87 -3.63
N MET A 110 -1.48 -13.96 -3.41
CA MET A 110 -0.82 -15.10 -2.75
C MET A 110 -1.26 -15.33 -1.30
N LEU A 111 -1.83 -14.31 -0.63
CA LEU A 111 -2.29 -14.41 0.75
C LEU A 111 -3.81 -14.64 0.84
N ALA A 112 -4.26 -15.36 1.86
CA ALA A 112 -5.70 -15.43 2.17
C ALA A 112 -6.27 -14.03 2.45
N LEU A 113 -7.55 -13.79 2.11
CA LEU A 113 -8.19 -12.46 2.20
C LEU A 113 -7.97 -11.75 3.54
N HIS A 114 -8.08 -12.48 4.65
CA HIS A 114 -7.84 -11.94 5.99
C HIS A 114 -6.38 -11.47 6.19
N HIS A 115 -5.39 -12.23 5.72
CA HIS A 115 -3.98 -11.86 5.82
C HIS A 115 -3.61 -10.72 4.86
N ALA A 116 -4.18 -10.69 3.66
CA ALA A 116 -4.00 -9.57 2.72
C ALA A 116 -4.53 -8.24 3.30
N TYR A 117 -5.67 -8.27 4.00
CA TYR A 117 -6.23 -7.11 4.69
C TYR A 117 -5.30 -6.60 5.80
N VAL A 118 -4.84 -7.49 6.70
CA VAL A 118 -3.87 -7.13 7.75
C VAL A 118 -2.56 -6.59 7.14
N LEU A 119 -2.05 -7.20 6.06
CA LEU A 119 -0.86 -6.72 5.36
C LEU A 119 -1.07 -5.31 4.79
N THR A 120 -2.26 -5.02 4.25
CA THR A 120 -2.62 -3.69 3.74
C THR A 120 -2.57 -2.63 4.84
N GLN A 121 -3.10 -2.94 6.03
CA GLN A 121 -3.00 -2.05 7.20
C GLN A 121 -1.54 -1.80 7.59
N ILE A 122 -0.71 -2.86 7.67
CA ILE A 122 0.72 -2.74 8.01
C ILE A 122 1.46 -1.89 6.98
N MET A 123 1.23 -2.10 5.68
CA MET A 123 1.90 -1.33 4.62
C MET A 123 1.45 0.14 4.57
N LEU A 124 0.18 0.43 4.88
CA LEU A 124 -0.31 1.79 5.05
C LEU A 124 0.38 2.49 6.24
N VAL A 125 0.51 1.79 7.37
CA VAL A 125 1.21 2.27 8.57
C VAL A 125 2.68 2.55 8.27
N VAL A 126 3.41 1.61 7.67
CA VAL A 126 4.83 1.77 7.27
C VAL A 126 4.99 2.94 6.29
N THR A 127 4.18 3.00 5.23
CA THR A 127 4.20 4.08 4.24
C THR A 127 3.99 5.45 4.91
N THR A 128 3.00 5.56 5.79
CA THR A 128 2.73 6.80 6.55
C THR A 128 3.92 7.19 7.43
N GLY A 129 4.55 6.23 8.12
CA GLY A 129 5.74 6.47 8.93
C GLY A 129 6.92 6.99 8.11
N LEU A 130 7.17 6.38 6.94
CA LEU A 130 8.22 6.82 6.01
C LEU A 130 7.95 8.22 5.45
N PHE A 131 6.70 8.56 5.12
CA PHE A 131 6.34 9.91 4.69
C PHE A 131 6.55 10.96 5.77
N ILE A 132 6.20 10.67 7.03
CA ILE A 132 6.46 11.60 8.14
C ILE A 132 7.97 11.76 8.34
N LEU A 133 8.75 10.67 8.23
CA LEU A 133 10.21 10.72 8.28
C LEU A 133 10.82 11.55 7.12
N PHE A 134 10.27 11.43 5.92
CA PHE A 134 10.69 12.23 4.76
C PHE A 134 10.40 13.72 4.96
N ILE A 135 9.19 14.08 5.43
CA ILE A 135 8.83 15.45 5.82
C ILE A 135 9.78 15.97 6.92
N SER A 136 10.18 15.08 7.84
CA SER A 136 11.14 15.39 8.89
C SER A 136 12.53 15.75 8.35
N VAL A 137 13.06 14.99 7.38
CA VAL A 137 14.33 15.29 6.71
C VAL A 137 14.25 16.59 5.90
N VAL A 138 13.19 16.75 5.10
CA VAL A 138 12.92 17.97 4.30
C VAL A 138 12.90 19.23 5.18
N LYS A 139 12.28 19.15 6.36
CA LYS A 139 12.25 20.28 7.30
C LYS A 139 13.59 20.51 8.00
N GLY A 140 14.30 19.44 8.39
CA GLY A 140 15.61 19.53 9.05
C GLY A 140 16.67 20.19 8.17
N ASN A 141 16.73 19.83 6.89
CA ASN A 141 17.63 20.45 5.90
C ASN A 141 17.44 21.98 5.78
N ARG A 142 16.27 22.50 6.15
CA ARG A 142 15.94 23.92 6.03
C ARG A 142 16.44 24.78 7.20
N THR A 143 16.75 24.20 8.35
CA THR A 143 17.17 24.93 9.56
C THR A 143 18.67 25.20 9.61
N GLY A 144 19.46 24.64 8.68
CA GLY A 144 20.92 24.74 8.70
C GLY A 144 21.58 23.97 9.86
N GLU A 145 20.85 23.07 10.54
CA GLU A 145 21.34 22.23 11.63
C GLU A 145 22.20 21.07 11.09
N SER A 146 23.29 21.39 10.41
CA SER A 146 24.31 20.43 9.98
C SER A 146 25.07 19.89 11.20
N GLY A 147 24.56 18.82 11.82
CA GLY A 147 25.34 18.01 12.76
C GLY A 147 24.71 17.69 14.12
N GLN A 148 23.46 18.06 14.41
CA GLN A 148 22.80 17.58 15.63
C GLN A 148 21.99 16.29 15.37
N PRO A 149 22.37 15.14 15.98
CA PRO A 149 21.65 13.90 15.77
C PRO A 149 20.26 13.97 16.41
N PHE A 150 19.22 13.75 15.58
CA PHE A 150 17.83 13.47 15.95
C PHE A 150 17.44 13.82 17.39
N LYS A 151 17.06 15.08 17.65
CA LYS A 151 16.55 15.52 18.95
C LYS A 151 15.42 14.59 19.41
N LYS A 152 15.68 13.75 20.42
CA LYS A 152 14.90 12.55 20.80
C LYS A 152 13.39 12.74 20.93
N SER A 153 12.95 13.95 21.30
CA SER A 153 11.54 14.35 21.41
C SER A 153 10.81 14.44 20.05
N TRP A 154 11.53 14.63 18.94
CA TRP A 154 10.92 14.83 17.61
C TRP A 154 10.74 13.54 16.80
N LEU A 155 11.62 12.53 16.99
CA LEU A 155 11.40 11.19 16.46
C LEU A 155 10.16 10.51 17.09
N PHE A 156 9.77 10.97 18.29
CA PHE A 156 8.52 10.57 18.94
C PHE A 156 7.26 11.03 18.19
N LYS A 157 7.35 11.96 17.23
CA LYS A 157 6.20 12.37 16.40
C LYS A 157 5.82 11.31 15.36
N PRO A 158 6.69 10.87 14.42
CA PRO A 158 6.36 9.75 13.54
C PRO A 158 6.00 8.48 14.31
N ILE A 159 6.72 8.18 15.40
CA ILE A 159 6.41 7.01 16.26
C ILE A 159 5.02 7.15 16.89
N GLY A 160 4.67 8.32 17.44
CA GLY A 160 3.34 8.58 18.02
C GLY A 160 2.22 8.51 16.98
N THR A 161 2.44 9.00 15.75
CA THR A 161 1.45 8.90 14.66
C THR A 161 1.30 7.46 14.17
N LEU A 162 2.40 6.70 14.07
CA LEU A 162 2.38 5.26 13.79
C LEU A 162 1.57 4.49 14.86
N LEU A 163 1.83 4.76 16.14
CA LEU A 163 1.17 4.08 17.27
C LEU A 163 -0.31 4.45 17.35
N LEU A 164 -0.67 5.71 17.09
CA LEU A 164 -2.07 6.16 17.03
C LEU A 164 -2.81 5.54 15.84
N LEU A 165 -2.18 5.45 14.67
CA LEU A 165 -2.79 4.83 13.48
C LEU A 165 -2.96 3.32 13.68
N ALA A 166 -1.98 2.63 14.26
CA ALA A 166 -2.09 1.23 14.64
C ALA A 166 -3.20 1.00 15.67
N PHE A 167 -3.29 1.85 16.69
CA PHE A 167 -4.37 1.80 17.69
C PHE A 167 -5.75 2.06 17.06
N PHE A 168 -5.84 2.97 16.09
CA PHE A 168 -7.07 3.24 15.34
C PHE A 168 -7.51 2.01 14.54
N PHE A 169 -6.61 1.34 13.81
CA PHE A 169 -6.94 0.10 13.09
C PHE A 169 -7.36 -1.04 14.03
N ILE A 170 -6.62 -1.25 15.14
CA ILE A 170 -6.99 -2.23 16.18
C ILE A 170 -8.38 -1.91 16.77
N GLY A 171 -8.67 -0.63 17.02
CA GLY A 171 -9.98 -0.18 17.50
C GLY A 171 -11.10 -0.41 16.49
N ILE A 172 -10.85 -0.13 15.20
CA ILE A 172 -11.78 -0.38 14.10
C ILE A 172 -12.07 -1.89 13.96
N ASP A 173 -11.06 -2.75 13.99
CA ASP A 173 -11.27 -4.21 13.90
C ASP A 173 -12.04 -4.76 15.12
N LYS A 174 -11.90 -4.12 16.30
CA LYS A 174 -12.74 -4.41 17.49
C LYS A 174 -14.17 -3.86 17.38
N LEU A 175 -14.40 -2.74 16.70
CA LEU A 175 -15.75 -2.24 16.42
C LEU A 175 -16.45 -3.05 15.32
N THR A 176 -15.76 -3.51 14.27
CA THR A 176 -16.36 -4.37 13.24
C THR A 176 -16.65 -5.78 13.75
N ALA A 177 -15.94 -6.25 14.79
CA ALA A 177 -16.31 -7.47 15.52
C ALA A 177 -17.59 -7.34 16.38
N PHE A 178 -18.18 -6.15 16.46
CA PHE A 178 -19.48 -5.91 17.11
C PHE A 178 -20.67 -6.01 16.14
N GLU A 179 -20.46 -5.96 14.83
CA GLU A 179 -21.48 -6.41 13.87
C GLU A 179 -21.41 -7.94 13.76
N PRO A 180 -22.48 -8.68 14.11
CA PRO A 180 -22.48 -10.13 14.00
C PRO A 180 -22.38 -10.54 12.51
N PRO A 181 -21.71 -11.67 12.20
CA PRO A 181 -21.60 -12.14 10.83
C PRO A 181 -22.99 -12.40 10.25
N LEU A 182 -23.33 -11.73 9.15
CA LEU A 182 -24.59 -11.97 8.45
C LEU A 182 -24.60 -13.37 7.87
N ASP A 183 -25.52 -14.16 8.41
CA ASP A 183 -25.69 -15.58 8.16
C ASP A 183 -26.05 -15.87 6.69
N HIS A 184 -25.54 -16.99 6.16
CA HIS A 184 -26.10 -17.65 5.00
C HIS A 184 -26.20 -19.16 5.28
N PRO A 185 -27.30 -19.59 5.92
CA PRO A 185 -27.53 -20.99 6.18
C PRO A 185 -28.03 -21.68 4.90
N LYS A 186 -27.29 -22.68 4.42
CA LYS A 186 -27.84 -23.76 3.58
C LYS A 186 -27.33 -25.11 4.08
N CYS A 187 -28.16 -25.71 4.92
CA CYS A 187 -28.02 -27.05 5.47
C CYS A 187 -28.76 -28.07 4.58
N HIS A 188 -28.18 -29.26 4.38
CA HIS A 188 -28.83 -30.48 3.82
C HIS A 188 -29.36 -30.35 2.36
N HIS A 189 -29.48 -31.36 1.48
CA HIS A 189 -29.22 -32.83 1.41
C HIS A 189 -28.97 -33.13 -0.13
N GLU A 190 -28.56 -34.28 -0.68
CA GLU A 190 -28.38 -35.67 -0.19
C GLU A 190 -27.36 -36.50 -1.03
N HIS A 191 -27.55 -37.83 -1.13
CA HIS A 191 -26.82 -38.89 -1.84
C HIS A 191 -26.85 -38.88 -3.38
N HIS A 192 -25.76 -39.35 -4.02
CA HIS A 192 -25.77 -40.68 -4.67
C HIS A 192 -24.36 -41.24 -4.98
N LEU A 193 -24.22 -42.56 -4.90
CA LEU A 193 -23.11 -43.31 -5.52
C LEU A 193 -23.39 -43.52 -7.01
N GLU A 194 -22.34 -43.52 -7.84
CA GLU A 194 -22.24 -44.44 -8.98
C GLU A 194 -20.77 -44.67 -9.40
N ASP A 195 -20.44 -45.93 -9.67
CA ASP A 195 -19.13 -46.42 -10.10
C ASP A 195 -18.88 -46.25 -11.61
N HIS A 196 -17.60 -46.42 -12.00
CA HIS A 196 -17.08 -47.08 -13.22
C HIS A 196 -16.23 -46.27 -14.24
N HIS A 197 -15.28 -47.02 -14.83
CA HIS A 197 -14.38 -46.72 -15.97
C HIS A 197 -13.24 -45.71 -15.71
N HIS A 198 -11.98 -45.91 -16.10
CA HIS A 198 -11.20 -47.04 -16.67
C HIS A 198 -9.74 -46.84 -16.14
N GLY A 199 -8.87 -47.83 -15.91
CA GLY A 199 -8.41 -48.85 -16.86
C GLY A 199 -7.21 -48.34 -17.68
N GLY A 200 -5.97 -48.58 -17.23
CA GLY A 200 -4.76 -48.15 -17.96
C GLY A 200 -3.43 -48.40 -17.23
N ASP A 201 -2.80 -49.55 -17.47
CA ASP A 201 -1.47 -49.92 -16.93
C ASP A 201 -0.36 -48.96 -17.37
N ILE A 202 0.42 -48.47 -16.41
CA ILE A 202 1.70 -47.81 -16.68
C ILE A 202 2.76 -48.89 -16.91
N ARG A 203 3.08 -49.15 -18.17
CA ARG A 203 4.31 -49.86 -18.54
C ARG A 203 5.51 -48.95 -18.29
N VAL A 204 6.23 -49.23 -17.20
CA VAL A 204 7.56 -48.67 -16.96
C VAL A 204 8.52 -49.20 -18.02
N ALA A 205 9.17 -48.30 -18.75
CA ALA A 205 10.33 -48.59 -19.56
C ALA A 205 11.58 -48.06 -18.83
N VAL A 206 12.68 -48.80 -18.98
CA VAL A 206 14.00 -48.75 -18.28
C VAL A 206 14.13 -49.84 -17.23
#